data_AF-A0A843WG02-F1
#
_entry.id   AF-A0A843WG02-F1
#
_cell.length_a   1.000
_cell.length_b   1.000
_cell.length_c   1.000
_cell.angle_alpha   90.00
_cell.angle_beta   90.00
_cell.angle_gamma   90.00
#
_symmetry.space_group_name_H-M   'P 1'
#
loop_
_entity.id
_entity.type
_entity.pdbx_description
1 polymer ?
#
loop_
_entity_poly.entity_id
_entity_poly.type
_entity_poly.pdbx_seq_one_letter_code
_entity_poly.pdbx_strand_id
1 'polypeptide(L)'
;MKVVATVAFGMGLDKSDVGAETGRAGRDGRLSCCYLLLDESIYYKLRSLLHRYLHFLSCFILVFLNVITQVRLYVSSDGVDEYALNRLLSQIFDNKDLPGKIYSLVKESASRKFDMKEEVLLTVLTQLELGEVQYLCLLPQTNVTCTLQFHKTSPDLLSDKNILISAILKKAETKHGQYIFDIPTVANCIGTTTIELLNQLQKLKVWMVNFLIISWTKDTQSLGEVTYDTKDPSLCYTITSAPGDIVSLSTDLTKWLSEVERCKYLRFFHYCKQISKLDAMFHAATFAAKECKGISGCSYSLHTGCMQKRIVDYFGKGNNACEHAFPTKGGDNSPFLRADIKVRCYATSYDVNLRNSNLHVKFTPRAVARIMHGIPSPAFPSAAWSKSHFWGRYSQVDFPVVMKAATVELMNMKGERGSV
;
A
#
# COMPACT_ATOMS: atom_id res chain seq x y z
N MET A 1 -19.16 41.19 -32.67
CA MET A 1 -18.94 41.03 -31.21
C MET A 1 -17.85 39.97 -31.02
N LYS A 2 -16.86 40.20 -30.15
CA LYS A 2 -15.82 39.21 -29.81
C LYS A 2 -16.06 38.79 -28.37
N VAL A 3 -16.03 37.48 -28.11
CA VAL A 3 -16.21 36.89 -26.77
C VAL A 3 -14.92 36.16 -26.43
N VAL A 4 -14.42 36.39 -25.21
CA VAL A 4 -13.28 35.66 -24.65
C VAL A 4 -13.83 34.79 -23.52
N ALA A 5 -13.67 33.47 -23.64
CA ALA A 5 -14.22 32.49 -22.71
C ALA A 5 -13.18 31.46 -22.31
N THR A 6 -13.40 30.82 -21.15
CA THR A 6 -12.62 29.65 -20.72
C THR A 6 -13.24 28.37 -21.31
N VAL A 7 -12.45 27.30 -21.44
CA VAL A 7 -12.94 26.00 -21.97
C VAL A 7 -14.07 25.42 -21.11
N ALA A 8 -14.03 25.63 -19.78
CA ALA A 8 -15.06 25.16 -18.85
C ALA A 8 -16.40 25.90 -19.00
N PHE A 9 -16.37 27.12 -19.54
CA PHE A 9 -17.53 27.91 -19.89
C PHE A 9 -17.75 27.87 -21.40
N GLY A 10 -17.87 26.66 -21.96
CA GLY A 10 -18.29 26.49 -23.33
C GLY A 10 -19.63 27.20 -23.52
N MET A 11 -19.75 28.09 -24.51
CA MET A 11 -21.00 28.79 -24.79
C MET A 11 -22.06 27.73 -25.05
N GLY A 12 -23.01 27.49 -24.13
CA GLY A 12 -24.17 26.61 -24.35
C GLY A 12 -25.15 27.13 -25.40
N LEU A 13 -24.64 27.94 -26.33
CA LEU A 13 -25.32 28.66 -27.39
C LEU A 13 -24.94 28.00 -28.71
N ASP A 14 -25.95 27.52 -29.42
CA ASP A 14 -25.84 27.02 -30.79
C ASP A 14 -26.08 28.18 -31.76
N LYS A 15 -25.01 28.93 -32.04
CA LYS A 15 -25.05 30.06 -32.97
C LYS A 15 -24.39 29.64 -34.29
N SER A 16 -25.07 29.84 -35.42
CA SER A 16 -24.67 29.29 -36.71
C SER A 16 -23.54 30.07 -37.42
N ASP A 17 -23.45 31.38 -37.17
CA ASP A 17 -22.49 32.32 -37.78
C ASP A 17 -21.22 32.54 -36.93
N VAL A 18 -20.80 31.53 -36.17
CA VAL A 18 -19.56 31.60 -35.38
C VAL A 18 -18.34 31.51 -36.30
N GLY A 19 -17.35 32.39 -36.10
CA GLY A 19 -16.17 32.48 -36.97
C GLY A 19 -14.91 31.75 -36.46
N ALA A 20 -14.88 31.33 -35.18
CA ALA A 20 -13.72 30.71 -34.53
C ALA A 20 -14.16 29.72 -33.43
N GLU A 21 -13.30 28.75 -33.09
CA GLU A 21 -13.56 27.54 -32.27
C GLU A 21 -14.02 26.32 -33.09
N THR A 22 -13.14 25.32 -33.18
CA THR A 22 -13.30 24.12 -34.00
C THR A 22 -14.56 23.33 -33.59
N GLY A 23 -15.46 23.06 -34.54
CA GLY A 23 -16.73 22.34 -34.30
C GLY A 23 -17.93 23.23 -33.96
N ARG A 24 -17.71 24.53 -33.70
CA ARG A 24 -18.76 25.55 -33.59
C ARG A 24 -18.78 26.51 -34.76
N ALA A 25 -17.60 26.83 -35.30
CA ALA A 25 -17.48 27.77 -36.39
C ALA A 25 -18.00 27.23 -37.74
N GLY A 26 -18.53 28.12 -38.59
CA GLY A 26 -18.89 27.83 -39.98
C GLY A 26 -20.10 26.89 -40.17
N ARG A 27 -21.03 26.83 -39.20
CA ARG A 27 -22.27 26.04 -39.31
C ARG A 27 -23.23 26.57 -40.37
N ASP A 28 -23.11 27.86 -40.70
CA ASP A 28 -23.79 28.52 -41.82
C ASP A 28 -23.18 28.21 -43.20
N GLY A 29 -22.16 27.34 -43.26
CA GLY A 29 -21.47 26.96 -44.49
C GLY A 29 -20.46 28.00 -44.99
N ARG A 30 -20.28 29.12 -44.28
CA ARG A 30 -19.27 30.12 -44.65
C ARG A 30 -17.87 29.70 -44.19
N LEU A 31 -16.86 30.21 -44.89
CA LEU A 31 -15.46 29.97 -44.53
C LEU A 31 -15.19 30.47 -43.11
N SER A 32 -14.63 29.60 -42.27
CA SER A 32 -14.21 29.93 -40.91
C SER A 32 -12.75 29.51 -40.68
N CYS A 33 -12.05 30.24 -39.82
CA CYS A 33 -10.63 30.02 -39.55
C CYS A 33 -10.42 29.79 -38.05
N CYS A 34 -9.77 28.68 -37.71
CA CYS A 34 -9.44 28.32 -36.33
C CYS A 34 -7.92 28.31 -36.16
N TYR A 35 -7.43 29.10 -35.20
CA TYR A 35 -6.01 29.16 -34.86
C TYR A 35 -5.80 28.57 -33.47
N LEU A 36 -4.78 27.71 -33.35
CA LEU A 36 -4.30 27.18 -32.08
C LEU A 36 -2.91 27.76 -31.82
N LEU A 37 -2.74 28.42 -30.67
CA LEU A 37 -1.43 28.87 -30.20
C LEU A 37 -0.82 27.75 -29.35
N LEU A 38 0.29 27.20 -29.81
CA LEU A 38 0.96 26.08 -29.16
C LEU A 38 2.07 26.57 -28.23
N ASP A 39 2.02 26.16 -26.97
CA ASP A 39 3.09 26.36 -25.98
C ASP A 39 3.38 25.01 -25.31
N GLU A 40 4.65 24.58 -25.39
CA GLU A 40 5.10 23.31 -24.80
C GLU A 40 5.00 23.33 -23.26
N SER A 41 5.12 24.50 -22.63
CA SER A 41 4.99 24.63 -21.18
C SER A 41 3.58 24.25 -20.70
N ILE A 42 2.56 24.53 -21.51
CA ILE A 42 1.16 24.18 -21.23
C ILE A 42 0.97 22.66 -21.26
N TYR A 43 1.66 21.93 -22.13
CA TYR A 43 1.59 20.47 -22.16
C TYR A 43 2.10 19.85 -20.86
N TYR A 44 3.30 20.25 -20.42
CA TYR A 44 3.83 19.75 -19.15
C TYR A 44 2.95 20.16 -17.96
N LYS A 45 2.36 21.36 -17.99
CA LYS A 45 1.41 21.83 -16.98
C LYS A 45 0.13 21.01 -16.97
N LEU A 46 -0.49 20.72 -18.13
CA LEU A 46 -1.68 19.89 -18.24
C LEU A 46 -1.41 18.43 -17.85
N ARG A 47 -0.25 17.89 -18.23
CA ARG A 47 0.18 16.54 -17.82
C ARG A 47 0.42 16.46 -16.32
N SER A 48 1.06 17.48 -15.74
CA SER A 48 1.21 17.63 -14.29
C SER A 48 -0.13 17.82 -13.58
N LEU A 49 -1.08 18.54 -14.18
CA LEU A 49 -2.43 18.68 -13.66
C LEU A 49 -3.20 17.35 -13.73
N LEU A 50 -3.11 16.55 -14.79
CA LEU A 50 -3.70 15.22 -14.85
C LEU A 50 -3.11 14.28 -13.79
N HIS A 51 -1.80 14.36 -13.56
CA HIS A 51 -1.11 13.67 -12.48
C HIS A 51 -1.58 14.16 -11.10
N ARG A 52 -1.73 15.49 -10.95
CA ARG A 52 -2.27 16.13 -9.75
C ARG A 52 -3.73 15.81 -9.57
N TYR A 53 -4.58 15.67 -10.59
CA TYR A 53 -5.99 15.30 -10.49
C TYR A 53 -6.14 13.82 -10.14
N LEU A 54 -5.18 12.96 -10.49
CA LEU A 54 -5.10 11.62 -9.91
C LEU A 54 -4.79 11.70 -8.40
N HIS A 55 -3.84 12.57 -8.03
CA HIS A 55 -3.53 12.87 -6.63
C HIS A 55 -4.68 13.61 -5.92
N PHE A 56 -5.47 14.43 -6.61
CA PHE A 56 -6.49 15.32 -6.08
C PHE A 56 -7.85 14.64 -6.08
N LEU A 57 -8.15 13.66 -6.93
CA LEU A 57 -9.28 12.75 -6.70
C LEU A 57 -8.94 11.71 -5.62
N SER A 58 -7.65 11.39 -5.42
CA SER A 58 -7.22 10.72 -4.19
C SER A 58 -7.23 11.64 -2.96
N CYS A 59 -7.07 12.96 -3.12
CA CYS A 59 -7.04 13.97 -2.03
C CYS A 59 -8.33 14.77 -1.79
N PHE A 60 -9.32 14.82 -2.67
CA PHE A 60 -10.56 15.55 -2.40
C PHE A 60 -11.52 14.75 -1.53
N ILE A 61 -11.27 13.43 -1.41
CA ILE A 61 -11.81 12.59 -0.33
C ILE A 61 -10.94 12.73 0.94
N LEU A 62 -9.73 13.34 0.87
CA LEU A 62 -8.81 13.46 2.01
C LEU A 62 -9.18 14.51 3.06
N VAL A 63 -10.07 15.47 2.77
CA VAL A 63 -10.32 16.60 3.69
C VAL A 63 -11.65 16.54 4.43
N PHE A 64 -12.64 15.76 3.97
CA PHE A 64 -13.99 15.82 4.54
C PHE A 64 -14.33 14.78 5.61
N LEU A 65 -13.51 13.76 5.83
CA LEU A 65 -13.74 12.75 6.88
C LEU A 65 -12.42 12.38 7.54
N ASN A 66 -12.17 13.00 8.70
CA ASN A 66 -11.18 12.50 9.66
C ASN A 66 -11.45 11.00 9.91
N VAL A 67 -10.38 10.21 9.98
CA VAL A 67 -10.31 8.75 10.24
C VAL A 67 -10.35 7.82 9.01
N ILE A 68 -11.21 8.01 7.99
CA ILE A 68 -11.36 7.03 6.88
C ILE A 68 -10.18 7.06 5.87
N THR A 69 -9.35 8.09 5.92
CA THR A 69 -8.41 8.44 4.85
C THR A 69 -6.99 7.93 4.98
N GLN A 70 -6.57 7.45 6.16
CA GLN A 70 -5.28 6.77 6.28
C GLN A 70 -5.26 5.41 5.55
N VAL A 71 -6.43 4.83 5.31
CA VAL A 71 -6.56 3.42 4.92
C VAL A 71 -6.85 3.23 3.45
N ARG A 72 -7.47 4.21 2.80
CA ARG A 72 -7.87 4.09 1.39
C ARG A 72 -6.71 4.25 0.40
N LEU A 73 -5.56 4.74 0.84
CA LEU A 73 -4.39 5.02 -0.01
C LEU A 73 -3.26 3.98 0.09
N TYR A 74 -3.31 3.09 1.08
CA TYR A 74 -2.20 2.21 1.45
C TYR A 74 -2.41 0.73 1.10
N VAL A 75 -3.35 0.38 0.21
CA VAL A 75 -3.41 -1.00 -0.29
C VAL A 75 -2.33 -1.20 -1.36
N SER A 76 -1.16 -1.70 -0.99
CA SER A 76 -0.15 -2.18 -1.96
C SER A 76 -0.80 -3.21 -2.90
N SER A 77 -0.36 -3.25 -4.16
CA SER A 77 -0.86 -4.12 -5.24
C SER A 77 -0.55 -5.63 -5.05
N ASP A 78 -0.45 -6.09 -3.81
CA ASP A 78 -0.27 -7.48 -3.49
C ASP A 78 -1.60 -7.98 -2.95
N GLY A 79 -2.49 -8.43 -3.84
CA GLY A 79 -3.70 -9.10 -3.39
C GLY A 79 -3.37 -10.17 -2.34
N VAL A 80 -4.32 -10.42 -1.45
CA VAL A 80 -4.10 -11.24 -0.27
C VAL A 80 -4.78 -12.59 -0.44
N ASP A 81 -4.11 -13.66 -0.04
CA ASP A 81 -4.73 -14.98 -0.02
C ASP A 81 -5.60 -15.16 1.23
N GLU A 82 -6.76 -15.78 1.04
CA GLU A 82 -7.68 -16.11 2.14
C GLU A 82 -7.00 -16.91 3.25
N TYR A 83 -6.07 -17.81 2.92
CA TYR A 83 -5.30 -18.56 3.92
C TYR A 83 -4.44 -17.66 4.81
N ALA A 84 -3.78 -16.64 4.22
CA ALA A 84 -2.95 -15.72 4.96
C ALA A 84 -3.81 -14.85 5.89
N LEU A 85 -4.98 -14.43 5.40
CA LEU A 85 -5.94 -13.64 6.14
C LEU A 85 -6.57 -14.42 7.28
N ASN A 86 -6.97 -15.66 7.04
CA ASN A 86 -7.48 -16.56 8.07
C ASN A 86 -6.45 -16.74 9.20
N ARG A 87 -5.17 -16.98 8.87
CA ARG A 87 -4.10 -17.06 9.88
C ARG A 87 -3.91 -15.77 10.68
N LEU A 88 -3.98 -14.62 10.01
CA LEU A 88 -3.89 -13.32 10.67
C LEU A 88 -5.05 -13.13 11.65
N LEU A 89 -6.28 -13.36 11.19
CA LEU A 89 -7.48 -13.23 12.01
C LEU A 89 -7.47 -14.23 13.17
N SER A 90 -7.07 -15.48 12.95
CA SER A 90 -6.87 -16.45 14.02
C SER A 90 -5.90 -15.90 15.06
N GLN A 91 -4.72 -15.37 14.70
CA GLN A 91 -3.82 -14.76 15.68
C GLN A 91 -4.41 -13.51 16.37
N ILE A 92 -5.20 -12.72 15.63
CA ILE A 92 -5.83 -11.51 16.19
C ILE A 92 -6.85 -11.87 17.25
N PHE A 93 -7.64 -12.94 17.07
CA PHE A 93 -8.75 -13.32 17.95
C PHE A 93 -8.49 -14.56 18.83
N ASP A 94 -7.33 -15.22 18.71
CA ASP A 94 -6.97 -16.40 19.50
C ASP A 94 -6.94 -16.10 21.00
N ASN A 95 -7.91 -16.66 21.75
CA ASN A 95 -8.04 -16.61 23.21
C ASN A 95 -8.05 -15.18 23.81
N LYS A 96 -8.74 -14.23 23.15
CA LYS A 96 -8.77 -12.83 23.56
C LYS A 96 -10.17 -12.31 23.87
N ASP A 97 -10.75 -12.84 24.94
CA ASP A 97 -12.07 -12.43 25.46
C ASP A 97 -12.00 -11.32 26.52
N LEU A 98 -10.83 -10.73 26.75
CA LEU A 98 -10.67 -9.69 27.77
C LEU A 98 -10.90 -8.30 27.18
N PRO A 99 -12.06 -7.66 27.46
CA PRO A 99 -12.33 -6.30 27.00
C PRO A 99 -11.31 -5.34 27.60
N GLY A 100 -10.87 -4.36 26.80
CA GLY A 100 -9.95 -3.30 27.22
C GLY A 100 -8.46 -3.67 27.23
N LYS A 101 -8.09 -4.92 26.94
CA LYS A 101 -6.68 -5.31 26.82
C LYS A 101 -6.07 -4.77 25.52
N ILE A 102 -4.87 -4.21 25.64
CA ILE A 102 -4.08 -3.68 24.52
C ILE A 102 -3.27 -4.81 23.89
N TYR A 103 -3.42 -4.97 22.59
CA TYR A 103 -2.64 -5.89 21.76
C TYR A 103 -1.75 -5.11 20.80
N SER A 104 -0.66 -5.73 20.38
CA SER A 104 0.28 -5.16 19.41
C SER A 104 0.63 -6.18 18.34
N LEU A 105 0.84 -5.66 17.14
CA LEU A 105 1.37 -6.41 16.00
C LEU A 105 2.60 -5.66 15.48
N VAL A 106 3.80 -6.16 15.81
CA VAL A 106 5.06 -5.60 15.31
C VAL A 106 5.09 -5.69 13.79
N LYS A 107 5.21 -4.55 13.12
CA LYS A 107 4.94 -4.43 11.69
C LYS A 107 5.84 -5.33 10.84
N GLU A 108 7.15 -5.24 11.03
CA GLU A 108 8.13 -6.02 10.24
C GLU A 108 7.95 -7.53 10.46
N SER A 109 7.80 -7.98 11.71
CA SER A 109 7.68 -9.40 12.04
C SER A 109 6.35 -9.98 11.55
N ALA A 110 5.25 -9.24 11.70
CA ALA A 110 3.96 -9.63 11.18
C ALA A 110 3.92 -9.64 9.66
N SER A 111 4.55 -8.65 9.03
CA SER A 111 4.62 -8.54 7.58
C SER A 111 5.28 -9.78 6.98
N ARG A 112 6.41 -10.20 7.55
CA ARG A 112 7.09 -11.45 7.17
C ARG A 112 6.27 -12.70 7.52
N LYS A 113 5.67 -12.76 8.70
CA LYS A 113 4.93 -13.95 9.19
C LYS A 113 3.70 -14.28 8.34
N PHE A 114 3.00 -13.25 7.88
CA PHE A 114 1.75 -13.37 7.12
C PHE A 114 1.94 -13.15 5.61
N ASP A 115 3.14 -12.80 5.18
CA ASP A 115 3.45 -12.42 3.79
C ASP A 115 2.55 -11.29 3.26
N MET A 116 2.23 -10.34 4.14
CA MET A 116 1.44 -9.15 3.83
C MET A 116 2.29 -7.91 4.08
N LYS A 117 2.28 -6.92 3.19
CA LYS A 117 3.00 -5.67 3.45
C LYS A 117 2.36 -4.92 4.64
N GLU A 118 3.13 -4.08 5.32
CA GLU A 118 2.68 -3.36 6.52
C GLU A 118 1.40 -2.56 6.28
N GLU A 119 1.31 -1.97 5.09
CA GLU A 119 0.18 -1.17 4.66
C GLU A 119 -1.09 -2.00 4.40
N VAL A 120 -0.92 -3.26 3.99
CA VAL A 120 -2.01 -4.24 3.83
C VAL A 120 -2.51 -4.70 5.19
N LEU A 121 -1.61 -4.96 6.14
CA LEU A 121 -1.97 -5.29 7.52
C LEU A 121 -2.80 -4.17 8.16
N LEU A 122 -2.36 -2.91 8.04
CA LEU A 122 -3.12 -1.75 8.53
C LEU A 122 -4.50 -1.63 7.87
N THR A 123 -4.58 -1.91 6.55
CA THR A 123 -5.85 -1.91 5.83
C THR A 123 -6.82 -2.93 6.41
N VAL A 124 -6.35 -4.16 6.63
CA VAL A 124 -7.18 -5.22 7.23
C VAL A 124 -7.67 -4.80 8.62
N LEU A 125 -6.77 -4.32 9.50
CA LEU A 125 -7.17 -3.91 10.85
C LEU A 125 -8.17 -2.76 10.85
N THR A 126 -8.04 -1.82 9.91
CA THR A 126 -8.99 -0.71 9.84
C THR A 126 -10.33 -1.17 9.28
N GLN A 127 -10.34 -2.12 8.35
CA GLN A 127 -11.60 -2.72 7.90
C GLN A 127 -12.31 -3.48 9.04
N LEU A 128 -11.55 -4.05 9.99
CA LEU A 128 -12.11 -4.64 11.21
C LEU A 128 -12.62 -3.59 12.22
N GLU A 129 -12.17 -2.34 12.13
CA GLU A 129 -12.62 -1.23 12.98
C GLU A 129 -13.84 -0.51 12.39
N LEU A 130 -13.82 -0.22 11.09
CA LEU A 130 -14.81 0.60 10.38
C LEU A 130 -15.83 -0.21 9.58
N GLY A 131 -15.74 -1.54 9.62
CA GLY A 131 -16.68 -2.44 8.95
C GLY A 131 -18.09 -2.34 9.52
N GLU A 132 -19.01 -3.11 8.94
CA GLU A 132 -20.40 -3.20 9.44
C GLU A 132 -20.45 -3.64 10.91
N VAL A 133 -19.49 -4.45 11.32
CA VAL A 133 -19.24 -4.86 12.70
C VAL A 133 -17.87 -4.36 13.13
N GLN A 134 -17.83 -3.63 14.24
CA GLN A 134 -16.57 -3.20 14.85
C GLN A 134 -16.00 -4.33 15.72
N TYR A 135 -15.00 -5.03 15.19
CA TYR A 135 -14.31 -6.10 15.91
C TYR A 135 -13.20 -5.58 16.81
N LEU A 136 -12.55 -4.48 16.44
CA LEU A 136 -11.46 -3.88 17.19
C LEU A 136 -11.45 -2.35 17.09
N CYS A 137 -10.66 -1.71 17.94
CA CYS A 137 -10.37 -0.28 17.91
C CYS A 137 -8.85 -0.09 17.75
N LEU A 138 -8.43 0.68 16.74
CA LEU A 138 -7.02 0.96 16.49
C LEU A 138 -6.50 2.03 17.45
N LEU A 139 -5.29 1.82 17.96
CA LEU A 139 -4.60 2.76 18.83
C LEU A 139 -3.45 3.45 18.06
N PRO A 140 -2.94 4.60 18.57
CA PRO A 140 -1.79 5.26 17.97
C PRO A 140 -0.61 4.31 17.77
N GLN A 141 -0.03 4.36 16.56
CA GLN A 141 1.14 3.55 16.23
C GLN A 141 2.31 3.98 17.10
N THR A 142 2.88 3.01 17.81
CA THR A 142 3.94 3.23 18.79
C THR A 142 4.97 2.11 18.70
N ASN A 143 6.17 2.40 19.16
CA ASN A 143 7.20 1.40 19.40
C ASN A 143 6.84 0.65 20.69
N VAL A 144 6.78 -0.68 20.66
CA VAL A 144 6.25 -1.48 21.77
C VAL A 144 7.32 -2.14 22.62
N THR A 145 8.55 -2.30 22.12
CA THR A 145 9.64 -2.84 22.92
C THR A 145 10.46 -1.70 23.52
N CYS A 146 10.54 -1.68 24.85
CA CYS A 146 11.29 -0.69 25.61
C CYS A 146 12.54 -1.33 26.23
N THR A 147 13.69 -0.66 26.09
CA THR A 147 14.93 -1.01 26.78
C THR A 147 15.21 0.06 27.82
N LEU A 148 15.11 -0.29 29.10
CA LEU A 148 15.24 0.61 30.24
C LEU A 148 16.53 0.33 31.01
N GLN A 149 17.21 1.40 31.45
CA GLN A 149 18.39 1.34 32.30
C GLN A 149 18.24 2.31 33.48
N PHE A 150 18.62 1.83 34.67
CA PHE A 150 18.59 2.61 35.91
C PHE A 150 20.00 3.15 36.21
N HIS A 151 20.08 4.34 36.82
CA HIS A 151 21.37 5.02 37.06
C HIS A 151 21.60 5.45 38.51
N LYS A 152 20.55 5.89 39.20
CA LYS A 152 20.66 6.49 40.54
C LYS A 152 20.19 5.51 41.62
N THR A 153 18.87 5.31 41.66
CA THR A 153 18.26 4.41 42.64
C THR A 153 18.30 2.98 42.11
N SER A 154 18.57 2.01 42.99
CA SER A 154 18.50 0.61 42.59
C SER A 154 17.07 0.26 42.15
N PRO A 155 16.90 -0.66 41.18
CA PRO A 155 15.59 -1.02 40.65
C PRO A 155 14.65 -1.52 41.75
N ASP A 156 15.15 -2.30 42.71
CA ASP A 156 14.37 -2.86 43.82
C ASP A 156 13.78 -1.76 44.70
N LEU A 157 14.61 -0.79 45.12
CA LEU A 157 14.16 0.33 45.97
C LEU A 157 13.17 1.26 45.25
N LEU A 158 13.33 1.43 43.94
CA LEU A 158 12.41 2.24 43.15
C LEU A 158 11.08 1.50 42.90
N SER A 159 11.12 0.17 42.85
CA SER A 159 9.94 -0.67 42.66
C SER A 159 8.99 -0.65 43.86
N ASP A 160 9.52 -0.48 45.08
CA ASP A 160 8.72 -0.35 46.30
C ASP A 160 7.87 0.93 46.31
N LYS A 161 8.34 1.97 45.62
CA LYS A 161 7.68 3.28 45.55
C LYS A 161 6.84 3.49 44.29
N ASN A 162 7.11 2.73 43.24
CA ASN A 162 6.50 2.94 41.93
C ASN A 162 5.94 1.63 41.34
N ILE A 163 4.61 1.55 41.27
CA ILE A 163 3.86 0.42 40.72
C ILE A 163 4.30 0.08 39.29
N LEU A 164 4.62 1.09 38.47
CA LEU A 164 5.12 0.89 37.11
C LEU A 164 6.46 0.15 37.13
N ILE A 165 7.40 0.57 37.96
CA ILE A 165 8.72 -0.07 38.05
C ILE A 165 8.57 -1.50 38.58
N SER A 166 7.73 -1.72 39.59
CA SER A 166 7.40 -3.08 40.06
C SER A 166 6.84 -3.98 38.95
N ALA A 167 5.94 -3.46 38.12
CA ALA A 167 5.38 -4.21 36.99
C ALA A 167 6.42 -4.48 35.88
N ILE A 168 7.31 -3.51 35.61
CA ILE A 168 8.42 -3.68 34.66
C ILE A 168 9.35 -4.80 35.14
N LEU A 169 9.80 -4.77 36.40
CA LEU A 169 10.71 -5.80 36.93
C LEU A 169 10.11 -7.20 36.88
N LYS A 170 8.78 -7.33 37.03
CA LYS A 170 8.08 -8.62 36.91
C LYS A 170 7.94 -9.14 35.48
N LYS A 171 8.03 -8.26 34.46
CA LYS A 171 7.73 -8.60 33.05
C LYS A 171 8.92 -8.43 32.11
N ALA A 172 10.00 -7.79 32.56
CA ALA A 172 11.17 -7.53 31.76
C ALA A 172 12.15 -8.70 31.75
N GLU A 173 12.77 -8.94 30.59
CA GLU A 173 14.00 -9.72 30.49
C GLU A 173 15.21 -8.84 30.85
N THR A 174 16.11 -9.35 31.69
CA THR A 174 17.33 -8.61 32.06
C THR A 174 18.49 -9.06 31.16
N LYS A 175 19.13 -8.11 30.46
CA LYS A 175 20.33 -8.36 29.63
C LYS A 175 21.34 -7.25 29.86
N HIS A 176 22.55 -7.61 30.33
CA HIS A 176 23.65 -6.65 30.56
C HIS A 176 23.27 -5.42 31.42
N GLY A 177 22.46 -5.62 32.47
CA GLY A 177 21.98 -4.52 33.33
C GLY A 177 20.88 -3.65 32.72
N GLN A 178 20.36 -4.02 31.55
CA GLN A 178 19.19 -3.39 30.92
C GLN A 178 17.96 -4.27 31.09
N TYR A 179 16.81 -3.63 31.22
CA TYR A 179 15.50 -4.26 31.36
C TYR A 179 14.72 -4.08 30.06
N ILE A 180 14.48 -5.18 29.35
CA ILE A 180 13.79 -5.20 28.06
C ILE A 180 12.38 -5.74 28.27
N PHE A 181 11.35 -4.97 27.92
CA PHE A 181 9.96 -5.36 28.10
C PHE A 181 9.04 -4.87 26.98
N ASP A 182 7.89 -5.53 26.86
CA ASP A 182 6.79 -5.14 25.98
C ASP A 182 5.86 -4.15 26.70
N ILE A 183 5.73 -2.94 26.15
CA ILE A 183 4.95 -1.83 26.69
C ILE A 183 3.48 -2.20 26.85
N PRO A 184 2.76 -2.75 25.84
CA PRO A 184 1.39 -3.24 26.02
C PRO A 184 1.25 -4.25 27.15
N THR A 185 2.18 -5.19 27.28
CA THR A 185 2.15 -6.20 28.35
C THR A 185 2.22 -5.58 29.73
N VAL A 186 3.12 -4.61 29.94
CA VAL A 186 3.22 -3.88 31.22
C VAL A 186 2.00 -2.99 31.44
N ALA A 187 1.55 -2.26 30.41
CA ALA A 187 0.38 -1.38 30.48
C ALA A 187 -0.88 -2.15 30.90
N ASN A 188 -1.11 -3.33 30.30
CA ASN A 188 -2.19 -4.24 30.68
C ASN A 188 -2.05 -4.77 32.11
N CYS A 189 -0.82 -5.02 32.58
CA CYS A 189 -0.57 -5.54 33.94
C CYS A 189 -0.96 -4.54 35.03
N ILE A 190 -0.84 -3.24 34.75
CA ILE A 190 -1.17 -2.15 35.69
C ILE A 190 -2.51 -1.46 35.37
N GLY A 191 -3.20 -1.90 34.31
CA GLY A 191 -4.49 -1.33 33.90
C GLY A 191 -4.41 0.11 33.37
N THR A 192 -3.34 0.47 32.67
CA THR A 192 -3.14 1.82 32.10
C THR A 192 -2.97 1.78 30.58
N THR A 193 -2.97 2.95 29.94
CA THR A 193 -2.70 3.08 28.50
C THR A 193 -1.20 3.10 28.20
N THR A 194 -0.81 2.74 26.98
CA THR A 194 0.59 2.82 26.55
C THR A 194 1.14 4.25 26.62
N ILE A 195 0.30 5.25 26.34
CA ILE A 195 0.65 6.68 26.41
C ILE A 195 0.92 7.08 27.86
N GLU A 196 0.04 6.71 28.79
CA GLU A 196 0.22 7.05 30.20
C GLU A 196 1.47 6.37 30.77
N LEU A 197 1.71 5.10 30.43
CA LEU A 197 2.94 4.39 30.79
C LEU A 197 4.19 5.15 30.31
N LEU A 198 4.22 5.57 29.04
CA LEU A 198 5.34 6.32 28.48
C LEU A 198 5.49 7.70 29.14
N ASN A 199 4.40 8.39 29.45
CA ASN A 199 4.43 9.66 30.19
C ASN A 199 5.05 9.48 31.58
N GLN A 200 4.73 8.39 32.28
CA GLN A 200 5.30 8.08 33.60
C GLN A 200 6.80 7.77 33.49
N LEU A 201 7.24 6.99 32.48
CA LEU A 201 8.67 6.79 32.22
C LEU A 201 9.38 8.10 31.87
N GLN A 202 8.72 9.00 31.14
CA GLN A 202 9.29 10.28 30.77
C GLN A 202 9.47 11.21 31.99
N LYS A 203 8.57 11.16 32.98
CA LYS A 203 8.75 11.85 34.28
C LYS A 203 9.94 11.31 35.08
N LEU A 204 10.27 10.03 34.94
CA LEU A 204 11.47 9.44 35.57
C LEU A 204 12.75 9.75 34.79
N LYS A 205 12.65 9.95 33.48
CA LYS A 205 13.76 10.35 32.60
C LYS A 205 14.13 11.84 32.75
N VAL A 206 13.14 12.71 32.94
CA VAL A 206 13.31 14.16 33.05
C VAL A 206 13.02 14.61 34.46
N TRP A 207 14.05 15.07 35.18
CA TRP A 207 13.80 15.88 36.37
C TRP A 207 13.44 17.30 35.90
N MET A 208 12.16 17.67 35.96
CA MET A 208 11.84 19.10 36.05
C MET A 208 12.44 19.60 37.35
N VAL A 209 13.54 20.34 37.22
CA VAL A 209 14.04 21.26 38.25
C VAL A 209 12.94 22.31 38.46
N ASN A 210 11.92 22.01 39.25
CA ASN A 210 11.16 23.04 39.93
C ASN A 210 11.74 23.18 41.34
N PHE A 211 12.93 23.79 41.40
CA PHE A 211 13.30 24.56 42.57
C PHE A 211 14.02 25.82 42.11
N LEU A 212 13.38 26.93 42.41
CA LEU A 212 13.83 28.31 42.23
C LEU A 212 15.31 28.45 42.67
N ILE A 213 16.12 29.16 41.85
CA ILE A 213 17.49 29.61 42.18
C ILE A 213 18.47 28.43 42.26
N ILE A 214 19.41 28.24 41.32
CA ILE A 214 20.79 28.70 41.42
C ILE A 214 21.48 28.45 40.06
N SER A 215 22.17 29.49 39.58
CA SER A 215 23.32 29.55 38.68
C SER A 215 23.42 28.65 37.43
N TRP A 216 23.65 29.36 36.34
CA TRP A 216 24.32 28.92 35.12
C TRP A 216 25.70 28.32 35.42
N THR A 217 25.77 27.01 35.69
CA THR A 217 27.01 26.23 35.62
C THR A 217 26.91 25.21 34.50
N LYS A 218 27.94 25.20 33.65
CA LYS A 218 27.95 24.68 32.28
C LYS A 218 28.15 23.16 32.16
N ASP A 219 28.15 22.38 33.25
CA ASP A 219 28.65 20.99 33.24
C ASP A 219 27.90 20.03 34.18
N THR A 220 26.57 19.93 34.11
CA THR A 220 25.89 18.80 34.79
C THR A 220 24.61 18.42 34.06
N GLN A 221 24.74 17.58 33.04
CA GLN A 221 23.61 16.81 32.51
C GLN A 221 23.24 15.78 33.57
N SER A 222 22.45 16.17 34.57
CA SER A 222 21.99 15.25 35.61
C SER A 222 21.11 14.19 34.95
N LEU A 223 21.64 12.98 34.77
CA LEU A 223 20.86 11.84 34.31
C LEU A 223 19.61 11.69 35.20
N GLY A 224 18.44 11.48 34.59
CA GLY A 224 17.22 11.11 35.32
C GLY A 224 17.40 9.79 36.09
N GLU A 225 16.39 9.36 36.83
CA GLU A 225 16.42 8.04 37.50
C GLU A 225 16.67 6.91 36.50
N VAL A 226 16.17 7.09 35.27
CA VAL A 226 16.23 6.11 34.20
C VAL A 226 16.58 6.73 32.85
N THR A 227 17.15 5.93 31.96
CA THR A 227 17.17 6.18 30.51
C THR A 227 16.46 5.04 29.81
N TYR A 228 15.73 5.34 28.72
CA TYR A 228 15.11 4.32 27.90
C TYR A 228 15.15 4.67 26.42
N ASP A 229 15.14 3.61 25.62
CA ASP A 229 14.97 3.62 24.17
C ASP A 229 13.82 2.69 23.77
N THR A 230 13.12 3.02 22.69
CA THR A 230 11.98 2.24 22.20
C THR A 230 12.17 1.83 20.75
N LYS A 231 11.85 0.57 20.44
CA LYS A 231 11.94 -0.01 19.10
C LYS A 231 10.71 -0.86 18.78
N ASP A 232 10.74 -1.52 17.62
CA ASP A 232 9.69 -2.40 17.13
C ASP A 232 8.35 -1.65 16.89
N PRO A 233 8.29 -0.81 15.83
CA PRO A 233 7.06 -0.12 15.44
C PRO A 233 5.92 -1.11 15.24
N SER A 234 4.78 -0.84 15.87
CA SER A 234 3.66 -1.79 15.93
C SER A 234 2.31 -1.16 15.63
N LEU A 235 1.40 -1.99 15.12
CA LEU A 235 -0.03 -1.70 15.04
C LEU A 235 -0.66 -2.12 16.37
N CYS A 236 -1.07 -1.15 17.18
CA CYS A 236 -1.68 -1.39 18.49
C CYS A 236 -3.20 -1.32 18.38
N TYR A 237 -3.92 -2.17 19.11
CA TYR A 237 -5.38 -2.24 19.06
C TYR A 237 -5.98 -2.85 20.33
N THR A 238 -7.26 -2.59 20.57
CA THR A 238 -8.07 -3.31 21.58
C THR A 238 -9.17 -4.09 20.88
N ILE A 239 -9.55 -5.24 21.41
CA ILE A 239 -10.68 -6.03 20.87
C ILE A 239 -11.98 -5.54 21.47
N THR A 240 -12.95 -5.27 20.60
CA THR A 240 -14.30 -4.82 20.97
C THR A 240 -15.28 -5.98 20.92
N SER A 241 -15.17 -6.84 19.90
CA SER A 241 -16.00 -8.03 19.74
C SER A 241 -15.24 -9.13 18.98
N ALA A 242 -15.54 -10.39 19.30
CA ALA A 242 -14.98 -11.53 18.59
C ALA A 242 -15.92 -11.97 17.45
N PRO A 243 -15.40 -12.33 16.27
CA PRO A 243 -16.22 -12.86 15.18
C PRO A 243 -16.76 -14.25 15.51
N GLY A 244 -18.02 -14.52 15.15
CA GLY A 244 -18.64 -15.83 15.32
C GLY A 244 -18.03 -16.91 14.40
N ASP A 245 -17.58 -16.51 13.20
CA ASP A 245 -16.83 -17.39 12.29
C ASP A 245 -15.67 -16.61 11.63
N ILE A 246 -14.45 -16.99 11.98
CA ILE A 246 -13.21 -16.44 11.41
C ILE A 246 -13.08 -16.80 9.92
N VAL A 247 -13.59 -17.96 9.48
CA VAL A 247 -13.49 -18.41 8.09
C VAL A 247 -14.38 -17.57 7.19
N SER A 248 -15.65 -17.33 7.58
CA SER A 248 -16.53 -16.41 6.86
C SER A 248 -15.94 -15.01 6.77
N LEU A 249 -15.49 -14.44 7.90
CA LEU A 249 -14.88 -13.11 7.92
C LEU A 249 -13.65 -13.02 7.00
N SER A 250 -12.82 -14.05 6.98
CA SER A 250 -11.66 -14.14 6.07
C SER A 250 -12.10 -14.14 4.60
N THR A 251 -13.14 -14.88 4.26
CA THR A 251 -13.70 -14.93 2.90
C THR A 251 -14.19 -13.55 2.46
N ASP A 252 -14.98 -12.89 3.32
CA ASP A 252 -15.57 -11.58 3.04
C ASP A 252 -14.51 -10.49 2.87
N LEU A 253 -13.53 -10.45 3.77
CA LEU A 253 -12.42 -9.51 3.67
C LEU A 253 -11.54 -9.78 2.44
N THR A 254 -11.31 -11.03 2.06
CA THR A 254 -10.55 -11.38 0.86
C THR A 254 -11.26 -10.91 -0.41
N LYS A 255 -12.58 -11.11 -0.48
CA LYS A 255 -13.43 -10.62 -1.56
C LYS A 255 -13.40 -9.09 -1.64
N TRP A 256 -13.53 -8.41 -0.50
CA TRP A 256 -13.44 -6.95 -0.42
C TRP A 256 -12.07 -6.42 -0.88
N LEU A 257 -10.97 -7.01 -0.42
CA LEU A 257 -9.61 -6.64 -0.84
C LEU A 257 -9.42 -6.80 -2.36
N SER A 258 -9.95 -7.87 -2.94
CA SER A 258 -9.90 -8.11 -4.39
C SER A 258 -10.67 -7.05 -5.18
N GLU A 259 -11.83 -6.60 -4.67
CA GLU A 259 -12.62 -5.54 -5.29
C GLU A 259 -11.92 -4.17 -5.19
N VAL A 260 -11.30 -3.89 -4.03
CA VAL A 260 -10.47 -2.69 -3.85
C VAL A 260 -9.30 -2.67 -4.83
N GLU A 261 -8.64 -3.81 -5.03
CA GLU A 261 -7.58 -3.99 -6.03
C GLU A 261 -8.09 -3.71 -7.46
N ARG A 262 -9.22 -4.31 -7.86
CA ARG A 262 -9.85 -4.10 -9.18
C ARG A 262 -10.19 -2.62 -9.45
N CYS A 263 -10.72 -1.93 -8.44
CA CYS A 263 -11.05 -0.51 -8.51
C CYS A 263 -9.83 0.41 -8.71
N LYS A 264 -8.61 -0.05 -8.37
CA LYS A 264 -7.36 0.68 -8.65
C LYS A 264 -6.96 0.57 -10.12
N TYR A 265 -7.03 -0.63 -10.68
CA TYR A 265 -6.73 -0.87 -12.09
C TYR A 265 -7.63 -0.05 -13.01
N LEU A 266 -8.93 0.03 -12.70
CA LEU A 266 -9.86 0.87 -13.44
C LEU A 266 -9.51 2.37 -13.38
N ARG A 267 -9.09 2.88 -12.21
CA ARG A 267 -8.67 4.29 -12.05
C ARG A 267 -7.35 4.59 -12.76
N PHE A 268 -6.38 3.68 -12.69
CA PHE A 268 -5.12 3.79 -13.44
C PHE A 268 -5.33 3.70 -14.95
N PHE A 269 -6.21 2.80 -15.41
CA PHE A 269 -6.58 2.68 -16.82
C PHE A 269 -7.28 3.94 -17.35
N HIS A 270 -8.17 4.54 -16.55
CA HIS A 270 -8.82 5.82 -16.90
C HIS A 270 -7.79 6.96 -17.00
N TYR A 271 -6.81 7.01 -16.09
CA TYR A 271 -5.69 7.96 -16.15
C TYR A 271 -4.82 7.75 -17.40
N CYS A 272 -4.43 6.52 -17.70
CA CYS A 272 -3.66 6.21 -18.91
C CYS A 272 -4.42 6.62 -20.17
N LYS A 273 -5.74 6.35 -20.22
CA LYS A 273 -6.60 6.85 -21.30
C LYS A 273 -6.55 8.36 -21.43
N GLN A 274 -6.66 9.12 -20.33
CA GLN A 274 -6.62 10.60 -20.40
C GLN A 274 -5.27 11.14 -20.88
N ILE A 275 -4.16 10.54 -20.44
CA ILE A 275 -2.82 10.90 -20.93
C ILE A 275 -2.70 10.60 -22.42
N SER A 276 -3.14 9.43 -22.88
CA SER A 276 -3.10 9.09 -24.31
C SER A 276 -3.90 10.08 -25.16
N LYS A 277 -5.01 10.63 -24.64
CA LYS A 277 -5.77 11.69 -25.32
C LYS A 277 -4.97 12.99 -25.42
N LEU A 278 -4.35 13.42 -24.32
CA LEU A 278 -3.52 14.63 -24.28
C LEU A 278 -2.31 14.51 -25.21
N ASP A 279 -1.63 13.36 -25.18
CA ASP A 279 -0.44 13.08 -26.00
C ASP A 279 -0.80 13.05 -27.49
N ALA A 280 -1.94 12.45 -27.86
CA ALA A 280 -2.43 12.45 -29.23
C ALA A 280 -2.71 13.87 -29.75
N MET A 281 -3.39 14.71 -28.95
CA MET A 281 -3.67 16.10 -29.30
C MET A 281 -2.38 16.91 -29.48
N PHE A 282 -1.47 16.81 -28.51
CA PHE A 282 -0.22 17.58 -28.53
C PHE A 282 0.69 17.16 -29.67
N HIS A 283 0.84 15.86 -29.92
CA HIS A 283 1.61 15.36 -31.07
C HIS A 283 1.02 15.85 -32.40
N ALA A 284 -0.31 15.87 -32.56
CA ALA A 284 -0.92 16.42 -33.77
C ALA A 284 -0.59 17.91 -33.98
N ALA A 285 -0.67 18.71 -32.90
CA ALA A 285 -0.35 20.14 -32.95
C ALA A 285 1.14 20.40 -33.22
N THR A 286 2.04 19.67 -32.56
CA THR A 286 3.49 19.78 -32.75
C THR A 286 3.90 19.37 -34.16
N PHE A 287 3.34 18.29 -34.68
CA PHE A 287 3.57 17.87 -36.06
C PHE A 287 3.15 18.97 -37.05
N ALA A 288 1.96 19.54 -36.87
CA ALA A 288 1.48 20.62 -37.71
C ALA A 288 2.42 21.83 -37.66
N ALA A 289 2.84 22.25 -36.46
CA ALA A 289 3.65 23.45 -36.26
C ALA A 289 5.13 23.29 -36.66
N LYS A 290 5.72 22.10 -36.51
CA LYS A 290 7.18 21.91 -36.61
C LYS A 290 7.62 20.97 -37.74
N GLU A 291 6.79 20.00 -38.11
CA GLU A 291 7.18 18.91 -39.02
C GLU A 291 6.42 18.93 -40.35
N CYS A 292 5.31 19.66 -40.43
CA CYS A 292 4.50 19.75 -41.64
C CYS A 292 5.27 20.45 -42.76
N LYS A 293 5.56 19.71 -43.83
CA LYS A 293 6.28 20.21 -45.01
C LYS A 293 5.42 21.05 -45.97
N GLY A 294 4.18 21.41 -45.60
CA GLY A 294 3.26 22.17 -46.46
C GLY A 294 2.74 21.39 -47.67
N ILE A 295 2.59 20.07 -47.56
CA ILE A 295 2.12 19.18 -48.63
C ILE A 295 0.68 18.71 -48.30
N SER A 296 -0.11 18.32 -49.31
CA SER A 296 -1.46 17.75 -49.16
C SER A 296 -2.48 18.69 -48.49
N GLY A 297 -2.69 19.88 -49.07
CA GLY A 297 -3.70 20.84 -48.60
C GLY A 297 -3.29 21.64 -47.35
N CYS A 298 -1.99 21.66 -47.04
CA CYS A 298 -1.41 22.55 -46.03
C CYS A 298 -0.63 23.68 -46.71
N SER A 299 -0.67 24.88 -46.17
CA SER A 299 0.19 26.00 -46.56
C SER A 299 0.84 26.63 -45.32
N TYR A 300 1.81 27.53 -45.53
CA TYR A 300 2.74 28.07 -44.53
C TYR A 300 2.21 28.20 -43.09
N SER A 301 1.01 28.76 -42.90
CA SER A 301 0.35 28.90 -41.58
C SER A 301 -1.01 28.18 -41.48
N LEU A 302 -1.42 27.43 -42.50
CA LEU A 302 -2.71 26.74 -42.60
C LEU A 302 -2.47 25.24 -42.72
N HIS A 303 -2.54 24.53 -41.61
CA HIS A 303 -2.29 23.09 -41.53
C HIS A 303 -3.56 22.23 -41.62
N THR A 304 -4.55 22.68 -42.39
CA THR A 304 -5.90 22.09 -42.44
C THR A 304 -5.87 20.61 -42.84
N GLY A 305 -5.20 20.27 -43.94
CA GLY A 305 -5.19 18.89 -44.47
C GLY A 305 -4.59 17.87 -43.52
N CYS A 306 -3.43 18.16 -42.91
CA CYS A 306 -2.79 17.22 -41.99
C CYS A 306 -3.52 17.11 -40.64
N MET A 307 -4.09 18.21 -40.14
CA MET A 307 -4.85 18.20 -38.89
C MET A 307 -6.17 17.44 -39.05
N GLN A 308 -6.92 17.69 -40.13
CA GLN A 308 -8.17 16.95 -40.42
C GLN A 308 -7.91 15.44 -40.53
N LYS A 309 -6.87 15.04 -41.26
CA LYS A 309 -6.49 13.62 -41.38
C LYS A 309 -6.22 13.00 -40.00
N ARG A 310 -5.39 13.62 -39.16
CA ARG A 310 -5.07 13.10 -37.82
C ARG A 310 -6.28 13.04 -36.89
N ILE A 311 -7.20 14.00 -37.00
CA ILE A 311 -8.45 14.01 -36.23
C ILE A 311 -9.34 12.83 -36.68
N VAL A 312 -9.52 12.65 -38.00
CA VAL A 312 -10.29 11.53 -38.56
C VAL A 312 -9.66 10.19 -38.16
N ASP A 313 -8.34 10.04 -38.26
CA ASP A 313 -7.63 8.82 -37.86
C ASP A 313 -7.80 8.53 -36.36
N TYR A 314 -7.80 9.57 -35.52
CA TYR A 314 -8.00 9.43 -34.07
C TYR A 314 -9.42 8.95 -33.72
N PHE A 315 -10.45 9.50 -34.36
CA PHE A 315 -11.85 9.13 -34.12
C PHE A 315 -12.30 7.88 -34.89
N GLY A 316 -11.62 7.52 -35.99
CA GLY A 316 -11.88 6.32 -36.79
C GLY A 316 -11.30 5.04 -36.19
N LYS A 317 -10.33 5.15 -35.28
CA LYS A 317 -9.87 4.03 -34.45
C LYS A 317 -10.96 3.71 -33.43
N GLY A 318 -11.65 2.58 -33.59
CA GLY A 318 -12.63 2.11 -32.61
C GLY A 318 -12.04 2.07 -31.18
N ASN A 319 -12.90 2.22 -30.17
CA ASN A 319 -12.57 2.32 -28.72
C ASN A 319 -11.70 1.18 -28.12
N ASN A 320 -11.27 0.21 -28.93
CA ASN A 320 -10.52 -0.98 -28.56
C ASN A 320 -9.00 -0.87 -28.82
N ALA A 321 -8.52 0.20 -29.46
CA ALA A 321 -7.09 0.38 -29.70
C ALA A 321 -6.35 0.93 -28.46
N CYS A 322 -6.36 0.14 -27.39
CA CYS A 322 -5.27 0.10 -26.42
C CYS A 322 -4.48 -1.20 -26.66
N GLU A 323 -4.21 -1.53 -27.92
CA GLU A 323 -3.39 -2.69 -28.31
C GLU A 323 -1.91 -2.31 -28.29
N HIS A 324 -1.40 -2.11 -27.08
CA HIS A 324 -0.13 -2.73 -26.71
C HIS A 324 -0.40 -3.61 -25.50
N ALA A 325 -1.39 -4.51 -25.64
CA ALA A 325 -1.33 -5.76 -24.91
C ALA A 325 -0.10 -6.47 -25.48
N PHE A 326 0.93 -6.66 -24.63
CA PHE A 326 1.96 -7.65 -24.94
C PHE A 326 1.25 -8.93 -25.38
N PRO A 327 1.70 -9.59 -26.45
CA PRO A 327 1.14 -10.87 -26.83
C PRO A 327 1.42 -11.82 -25.66
N THR A 328 0.42 -11.99 -24.78
CA THR A 328 0.35 -13.13 -23.89
C THR A 328 0.27 -14.32 -24.82
N LYS A 329 1.41 -15.00 -25.00
CA LYS A 329 1.40 -16.34 -25.56
C LYS A 329 0.55 -17.15 -24.61
N GLY A 330 -0.73 -17.31 -24.98
CA GLY A 330 -1.57 -18.40 -24.49
C GLY A 330 -0.77 -19.67 -24.72
N GLY A 331 -0.34 -20.28 -23.62
CA GLY A 331 0.65 -21.34 -23.63
C GLY A 331 0.56 -22.13 -22.34
N ASP A 332 -0.52 -22.90 -22.26
CA ASP A 332 -0.67 -24.20 -21.62
C ASP A 332 -0.17 -24.43 -20.18
N ASN A 333 -1.01 -25.15 -19.43
CA ASN A 333 -0.63 -26.00 -18.31
C ASN A 333 0.42 -27.03 -18.76
N SER A 334 1.65 -26.59 -19.05
CA SER A 334 2.73 -27.51 -19.39
C SER A 334 3.01 -28.39 -18.18
N PRO A 335 3.20 -29.71 -18.35
CA PRO A 335 3.55 -30.62 -17.25
C PRO A 335 4.82 -30.16 -16.52
N PHE A 336 5.69 -29.40 -17.19
CA PHE A 336 6.88 -28.76 -16.61
C PHE A 336 6.53 -27.74 -15.51
N LEU A 337 5.49 -26.91 -15.67
CA LEU A 337 5.08 -25.95 -14.64
C LEU A 337 4.65 -26.67 -13.35
N ARG A 338 3.81 -27.70 -13.48
CA ARG A 338 3.34 -28.47 -12.32
C ARG A 338 4.48 -29.27 -11.67
N ALA A 339 5.35 -29.88 -12.48
CA ALA A 339 6.53 -30.58 -12.00
C ALA A 339 7.50 -29.64 -11.26
N ASP A 340 7.75 -28.43 -11.78
CA ASP A 340 8.60 -27.44 -11.13
C ASP A 340 8.00 -26.91 -9.82
N ILE A 341 6.69 -26.65 -9.79
CA ILE A 341 5.96 -26.30 -8.56
C ILE A 341 6.11 -27.44 -7.54
N LYS A 342 5.93 -28.69 -7.98
CA LYS A 342 6.09 -29.87 -7.14
C LYS A 342 7.52 -29.93 -6.59
N VAL A 343 8.55 -30.03 -7.45
CA VAL A 343 9.97 -30.07 -7.05
C VAL A 343 10.34 -28.95 -6.09
N ARG A 344 9.85 -27.72 -6.32
CA ARG A 344 10.10 -26.57 -5.45
C ARG A 344 9.49 -26.75 -4.06
N CYS A 345 8.21 -27.11 -3.98
CA CYS A 345 7.54 -27.31 -2.70
C CYS A 345 8.11 -28.51 -1.91
N TYR A 346 8.61 -29.54 -2.60
CA TYR A 346 9.31 -30.66 -1.96
C TYR A 346 10.73 -30.27 -1.52
N ALA A 347 11.49 -29.52 -2.33
CA ALA A 347 12.85 -29.08 -2.00
C ALA A 347 12.90 -28.17 -0.76
N THR A 348 11.85 -27.38 -0.52
CA THR A 348 11.74 -26.55 0.70
C THR A 348 11.50 -27.33 1.99
N SER A 349 11.21 -28.63 1.90
CA SER A 349 11.21 -29.55 3.05
C SER A 349 12.63 -29.92 3.50
N TYR A 350 13.63 -29.73 2.63
CA TYR A 350 15.02 -30.20 2.79
C TYR A 350 16.09 -29.10 2.65
N ASP A 351 15.73 -27.86 2.31
CA ASP A 351 16.69 -26.76 2.11
C ASP A 351 17.23 -26.22 3.45
N VAL A 352 18.55 -26.36 3.62
CA VAL A 352 19.36 -26.03 4.80
C VAL A 352 19.31 -24.53 5.16
N ASN A 353 18.97 -23.65 4.22
CA ASN A 353 18.93 -22.20 4.47
C ASN A 353 17.70 -21.72 5.27
N LEU A 354 16.69 -22.57 5.49
CA LEU A 354 15.52 -22.23 6.32
C LEU A 354 15.72 -22.53 7.83
N ARG A 355 16.81 -23.19 8.24
CA ARG A 355 17.04 -23.58 9.64
C ARG A 355 17.37 -22.42 10.59
N ASN A 356 17.81 -21.26 10.09
CA ASN A 356 18.16 -20.13 10.95
C ASN A 356 16.98 -19.29 11.44
N SER A 357 15.75 -19.65 11.06
CA SER A 357 14.53 -19.08 11.63
C SER A 357 13.57 -20.21 11.98
N ASN A 358 13.16 -20.33 13.25
CA ASN A 358 12.25 -21.36 13.79
C ASN A 358 10.81 -21.32 13.21
N LEU A 359 10.61 -20.94 11.95
CA LEU A 359 9.32 -20.93 11.25
C LEU A 359 9.39 -21.89 10.07
N HIS A 360 8.66 -23.01 10.15
CA HIS A 360 8.24 -23.73 8.95
C HIS A 360 7.35 -22.79 8.12
N VAL A 361 7.94 -22.05 7.18
CA VAL A 361 7.19 -21.15 6.29
C VAL A 361 6.40 -22.02 5.30
N LYS A 362 5.10 -22.18 5.55
CA LYS A 362 4.18 -22.83 4.60
C LYS A 362 3.95 -21.89 3.42
N PHE A 363 4.31 -22.32 2.21
CA PHE A 363 4.03 -21.58 0.99
C PHE A 363 2.52 -21.46 0.75
N THR A 364 2.07 -20.24 0.42
CA THR A 364 0.75 -20.03 -0.17
C THR A 364 0.84 -20.15 -1.70
N PRO A 365 -0.27 -20.45 -2.39
CA PRO A 365 -0.28 -20.50 -3.86
C PRO A 365 0.25 -19.20 -4.50
N ARG A 366 -0.09 -18.03 -3.93
CA ARG A 366 0.41 -16.74 -4.41
C ARG A 366 1.88 -16.54 -4.15
N ALA A 367 2.40 -16.96 -2.99
CA ALA A 367 3.84 -16.90 -2.71
C ALA A 367 4.64 -17.70 -3.76
N VAL A 368 4.17 -18.90 -4.11
CA VAL A 368 4.77 -19.71 -5.18
C VAL A 368 4.70 -18.97 -6.51
N ALA A 369 3.54 -18.42 -6.88
CA ALA A 369 3.36 -17.66 -8.12
C ALA A 369 4.28 -16.44 -8.19
N ARG A 370 4.43 -15.69 -7.09
CA ARG A 370 5.33 -14.53 -6.99
C ARG A 370 6.77 -14.92 -7.22
N ILE A 371 7.25 -15.99 -6.59
CA ILE A 371 8.61 -16.51 -6.81
C ILE A 371 8.80 -16.88 -8.29
N MET A 372 7.86 -17.62 -8.88
CA MET A 372 7.93 -18.03 -10.28
C MET A 372 7.91 -16.86 -11.28
N HIS A 373 7.31 -15.73 -10.89
CA HIS A 373 7.32 -14.48 -11.65
C HIS A 373 8.49 -13.55 -11.30
N GLY A 374 9.27 -13.87 -10.27
CA GLY A 374 10.39 -13.03 -9.83
C GLY A 374 9.94 -11.77 -9.08
N ILE A 375 8.76 -11.81 -8.45
CA ILE A 375 8.18 -10.70 -7.69
C ILE A 375 8.51 -10.88 -6.20
N PRO A 376 9.24 -9.95 -5.56
CA PRO A 376 9.57 -10.05 -4.14
C PRO A 376 8.36 -9.80 -3.25
N SER A 377 8.29 -10.52 -2.14
CA SER A 377 7.31 -10.35 -1.07
C SER A 377 8.00 -10.16 0.29
N PRO A 378 7.27 -9.73 1.35
CA PRO A 378 7.85 -9.61 2.68
C PRO A 378 8.48 -10.91 3.20
N ALA A 379 7.83 -12.06 3.01
CA ALA A 379 8.39 -13.35 3.41
C ALA A 379 9.47 -13.86 2.44
N PHE A 380 9.41 -13.44 1.17
CA PHE A 380 10.28 -13.91 0.09
C PHE A 380 10.98 -12.73 -0.62
N PRO A 381 11.92 -12.03 0.06
CA PRO A 381 12.60 -10.86 -0.50
C PRO A 381 13.58 -11.24 -1.61
N SER A 382 13.70 -10.39 -2.63
CA SER A 382 14.58 -10.62 -3.79
C SER A 382 16.05 -10.86 -3.38
N ALA A 383 16.54 -10.15 -2.35
CA ALA A 383 17.91 -10.30 -1.87
C ALA A 383 18.26 -11.75 -1.45
N ALA A 384 17.29 -12.51 -0.95
CA ALA A 384 17.46 -13.91 -0.56
C ALA A 384 17.04 -14.89 -1.66
N TRP A 385 15.97 -14.58 -2.41
CA TRP A 385 15.31 -15.55 -3.29
C TRP A 385 15.66 -15.44 -4.78
N SER A 386 16.22 -14.31 -5.23
CA SER A 386 16.56 -14.07 -6.65
C SER A 386 17.59 -15.03 -7.23
N LYS A 387 18.45 -15.60 -6.38
CA LYS A 387 19.48 -16.57 -6.79
C LYS A 387 18.92 -17.96 -7.10
N SER A 388 17.64 -18.19 -6.79
CA SER A 388 17.05 -19.49 -6.96
C SER A 388 16.63 -19.75 -8.41
N HIS A 389 16.85 -20.98 -8.89
CA HIS A 389 16.52 -21.39 -10.26
C HIS A 389 15.06 -21.15 -10.67
N PHE A 390 14.14 -21.16 -9.71
CA PHE A 390 12.72 -20.95 -9.96
C PHE A 390 12.32 -19.46 -9.98
N TRP A 391 13.21 -18.54 -9.60
CA TRP A 391 12.91 -17.12 -9.56
C TRP A 391 12.73 -16.55 -10.97
N GLY A 392 11.55 -16.03 -11.29
CA GLY A 392 11.27 -15.44 -12.60
C GLY A 392 11.17 -16.45 -13.76
N ARG A 393 11.28 -17.75 -13.50
CA ARG A 393 11.28 -18.80 -14.53
C ARG A 393 10.02 -18.79 -15.41
N TYR A 394 8.88 -18.39 -14.85
CA TYR A 394 7.59 -18.33 -15.51
C TYR A 394 7.04 -16.90 -15.63
N SER A 395 7.90 -15.89 -15.68
CA SER A 395 7.49 -14.48 -15.79
C SER A 395 6.60 -14.16 -17.01
N GLN A 396 6.69 -15.00 -18.03
CA GLN A 396 5.97 -14.94 -19.30
C GLN A 396 4.64 -15.72 -19.33
N VAL A 397 4.33 -16.49 -18.28
CA VAL A 397 3.03 -17.16 -18.11
C VAL A 397 2.11 -16.24 -17.31
N ASP A 398 0.80 -16.26 -17.56
CA ASP A 398 -0.13 -15.41 -16.81
C ASP A 398 -0.20 -15.80 -15.32
N PHE A 399 -0.16 -14.80 -14.44
CA PHE A 399 -0.04 -14.99 -12.98
C PHE A 399 -1.17 -15.83 -12.38
N PRO A 400 -2.45 -15.65 -12.77
CA PRO A 400 -3.55 -16.52 -12.32
C PRO A 400 -3.39 -17.99 -12.73
N VAL A 401 -2.75 -18.27 -13.88
CA VAL A 401 -2.50 -19.65 -14.35
C VAL A 401 -1.48 -20.32 -13.44
N VAL A 402 -0.36 -19.64 -13.15
CA VAL A 402 0.66 -20.14 -12.22
C VAL A 402 0.09 -20.32 -10.81
N MET A 403 -0.72 -19.37 -10.33
CA MET A 403 -1.38 -19.47 -9.03
C MET A 403 -2.35 -20.65 -8.96
N LYS A 404 -3.18 -20.86 -10.00
CA LYS A 404 -4.10 -22.00 -10.06
C LYS A 404 -3.35 -23.34 -10.02
N ALA A 405 -2.25 -23.45 -10.78
CA ALA A 405 -1.39 -24.62 -10.74
C ALA A 405 -0.79 -24.83 -9.34
N ALA A 406 -0.33 -23.77 -8.68
CA ALA A 406 0.21 -23.82 -7.33
C ALA A 406 -0.83 -24.26 -6.29
N THR A 407 -2.08 -23.79 -6.41
CA THR A 407 -3.19 -24.20 -5.55
C THR A 407 -3.42 -25.71 -5.64
N VAL A 408 -3.51 -26.25 -6.86
CA VAL A 408 -3.75 -27.68 -7.08
C VAL A 408 -2.62 -28.53 -6.49
N GLU A 409 -1.36 -28.17 -6.75
CA GLU A 409 -0.21 -28.94 -6.24
C GLU A 409 -0.12 -28.90 -4.71
N LEU A 410 -0.33 -27.73 -4.09
CA LEU A 410 -0.31 -27.60 -2.63
C LEU A 410 -1.44 -28.36 -1.95
N MET A 411 -2.60 -28.50 -2.61
CA MET A 411 -3.69 -29.36 -2.13
C MET A 411 -3.32 -30.84 -2.21
N ASN A 412 -2.74 -31.30 -3.32
CA ASN A 412 -2.30 -32.68 -3.49
C ASN A 412 -1.26 -33.10 -2.42
N MET A 413 -0.31 -32.21 -2.10
CA MET A 413 0.70 -32.45 -1.05
C MET A 413 0.15 -32.51 0.38
N LYS A 414 -1.06 -32.00 0.63
CA LYS A 414 -1.75 -32.16 1.92
C LYS A 414 -2.47 -33.51 2.00
N GLY A 415 -3.00 -34.00 0.88
CA GLY A 415 -3.63 -35.31 0.78
C GLY A 415 -2.65 -36.48 0.95
N GLU A 416 -1.47 -36.41 0.31
CA GLU A 416 -0.44 -37.46 0.41
C GLU A 416 0.18 -37.60 1.81
N ARG A 417 0.08 -36.58 2.67
CA ARG A 417 0.59 -36.60 4.05
C ARG A 417 -0.36 -37.23 5.08
N GLY A 418 -1.58 -37.59 4.67
CA GLY A 418 -2.57 -38.26 5.52
C GLY A 418 -2.65 -39.77 5.31
N SER A 419 -1.71 -40.38 4.57
CA SER A 419 -1.75 -41.78 4.12
C SER A 419 -0.47 -42.57 4.44
N VAL A 420 0.28 -42.17 5.48
CA VAL A 420 1.40 -42.95 6.03
C VAL A 420 1.29 -42.98 7.54
#